data_AF-A0A1D2M272-F1
#
_entry.id   AF-A0A1D2M272-F1
#
_cell.length_a   1.000
_cell.length_b   1.000
_cell.length_c   1.000
_cell.angle_alpha   90.00
_cell.angle_beta   90.00
_cell.angle_gamma   90.00
#
_symmetry.space_group_name_H-M   'P 1'
#
loop_
_entity.id
_entity.type
_entity.pdbx_description
1 polymer ?
#
loop_
_entity_poly.entity_id
_entity_poly.type
_entity_poly.pdbx_seq_one_letter_code
_entity_poly.pdbx_strand_id
1 'polypeptide(L)'
;MLVFLNKLNAVSLQQSSAVKATVAQIQKRTDEVFAEKNLQSNINFEKFFKQIFANSDIPISAETEVLLPFDTVLAVLYHLATSDQRAVSNALNFQYASLLLQESTTLLDDLNTFKCTEEPGAREQICLERTKEIFGYSLGKTFLKVYLDEPTITPIVSDLMKKIQKGYINVVLGYDWMANSTKAYLKDKIESMRTFITQPDWLREKNALENFYEELNASADKESPYPLNFMNVNQWYLAKKRNWQRFKATITSLENLEIYHMQWSRYLGTVQATFLKSINQVRVEGGLLQSPAFVANSPGFMNFGGLGTVLGHEIGHSFDQQ
;
A
#
# COMPACT_ATOMS: atom_id res chain seq x y z
N MET A 1 -8.55 28.00 16.29
CA MET A 1 -7.87 26.93 15.54
C MET A 1 -7.26 25.89 16.47
N LEU A 2 -6.24 26.22 17.29
CA LEU A 2 -5.60 25.25 18.21
C LEU A 2 -6.58 24.49 19.12
N VAL A 3 -7.57 25.19 19.69
CA VAL A 3 -8.62 24.55 20.51
C VAL A 3 -9.39 23.49 19.73
N PHE A 4 -9.70 23.74 18.45
CA PHE A 4 -10.40 22.78 17.60
C PHE A 4 -9.50 21.59 17.24
N LEU A 5 -8.24 21.84 16.87
CA LEU A 5 -7.27 20.79 16.59
C LEU A 5 -7.02 19.88 17.81
N ASN A 6 -6.91 20.45 19.01
CA ASN A 6 -6.75 19.68 20.24
C ASN A 6 -7.96 18.78 20.51
N LYS A 7 -9.19 19.26 20.25
CA LYS A 7 -10.39 18.43 20.34
C LYS A 7 -10.36 17.28 19.33
N LEU A 8 -9.97 17.53 18.08
CA LEU A 8 -9.83 16.47 17.08
C LEU A 8 -8.76 15.44 17.45
N ASN A 9 -7.61 15.89 17.99
CA ASN A 9 -6.56 14.99 18.47
C ASN A 9 -7.03 14.13 19.67
N ALA A 10 -7.83 14.70 20.57
CA ALA A 10 -8.40 13.91 21.67
C ALA A 10 -9.33 12.81 21.15
N VAL A 11 -10.12 13.10 20.10
CA VAL A 11 -10.99 12.11 19.45
C VAL A 11 -10.18 11.02 18.74
N SER A 12 -9.09 11.36 18.04
CA SER A 12 -8.28 10.36 17.32
C SER A 12 -7.56 9.38 18.26
N LEU A 13 -7.27 9.80 19.49
CA LEU A 13 -6.72 8.94 20.55
C LEU A 13 -7.75 7.97 21.13
N GLN A 14 -9.05 8.29 21.02
CA GLN A 14 -10.15 7.43 21.46
C GLN A 14 -10.63 6.58 20.29
N GLN A 15 -9.92 5.49 20.02
CA GLN A 15 -10.32 4.53 18.97
C GLN A 15 -11.61 3.82 19.34
N SER A 16 -12.56 3.77 18.40
CA SER A 16 -13.75 2.92 18.49
C SER A 16 -13.68 1.80 17.46
N SER A 17 -14.32 0.67 17.76
CA SER A 17 -14.40 -0.45 16.83
C SER A 17 -15.19 -0.06 15.58
N ALA A 18 -14.72 -0.50 14.41
CA ALA A 18 -15.45 -0.27 13.18
C ALA A 18 -16.71 -1.14 13.11
N VAL A 19 -17.83 -0.53 12.72
CA VAL A 19 -19.12 -1.18 12.56
C VAL A 19 -19.52 -1.14 11.09
N LYS A 20 -20.05 -2.27 10.60
CA LYS A 20 -20.56 -2.39 9.24
C LYS A 20 -22.01 -1.86 9.19
N ALA A 21 -22.28 -0.91 8.30
CA ALA A 21 -23.62 -0.34 8.10
C ALA A 21 -23.75 0.23 6.69
N THR A 22 -24.98 0.39 6.21
CA THR A 22 -25.24 1.10 4.95
C THR A 22 -25.09 2.61 5.13
N VAL A 23 -24.78 3.33 4.05
CA VAL A 23 -24.73 4.80 4.03
C VAL A 23 -26.03 5.41 4.59
N ALA A 24 -27.20 4.85 4.24
CA ALA A 24 -28.48 5.28 4.77
C ALA A 24 -28.63 5.08 6.29
N GLN A 25 -28.18 3.92 6.80
CA GLN A 25 -28.22 3.64 8.24
C GLN A 25 -27.32 4.62 9.03
N ILE A 26 -26.15 4.94 8.48
CA ILE A 26 -25.19 5.88 9.08
C ILE A 26 -25.76 7.29 9.08
N GLN A 27 -26.35 7.72 7.97
CA GLN A 27 -27.02 9.01 7.87
C GLN A 27 -28.14 9.11 8.90
N LYS A 28 -29.07 8.14 8.93
CA LYS A 28 -30.19 8.11 9.88
C LYS A 28 -29.71 8.20 11.33
N ARG A 29 -28.76 7.35 11.73
CA ARG A 29 -28.24 7.33 13.10
C ARG A 29 -27.52 8.63 13.46
N THR A 30 -26.82 9.24 12.51
CA THR A 30 -26.18 10.55 12.72
C THR A 30 -27.23 11.63 12.96
N ASP A 31 -28.27 11.65 12.14
CA ASP A 31 -29.33 12.66 12.25
C ASP A 31 -30.12 12.51 13.56
N GLU A 32 -30.39 11.28 14.02
CA GLU A 32 -31.00 11.00 15.33
C GLU A 32 -30.15 11.55 16.48
N VAL A 33 -28.85 11.24 16.52
CA VAL A 33 -27.94 11.70 17.59
C VAL A 33 -27.80 13.22 17.62
N PHE A 34 -27.80 13.87 16.44
CA PHE A 34 -27.72 15.32 16.36
C PHE A 34 -29.04 16.00 16.75
N ALA A 35 -30.18 15.41 16.40
CA ALA A 35 -31.50 15.88 16.79
C ALA A 35 -31.68 15.85 18.33
N GLU A 36 -31.25 14.77 19.00
CA GLU A 36 -31.28 14.68 20.47
C GLU A 36 -30.48 15.80 21.17
N LYS A 37 -29.47 16.34 20.47
CA LYS A 37 -28.62 17.43 20.97
C LYS A 37 -29.06 18.81 20.51
N ASN A 38 -30.17 18.93 19.77
CA ASN A 38 -30.60 20.16 19.11
C ASN A 38 -29.51 20.77 18.20
N LEU A 39 -28.77 19.93 17.48
CA LEU A 39 -27.72 20.31 16.53
C LEU A 39 -28.08 19.82 15.12
N GLN A 40 -27.41 20.37 14.10
CA GLN A 40 -27.44 19.85 12.73
C GLN A 40 -26.08 19.26 12.37
N SER A 41 -26.07 18.07 11.76
CA SER A 41 -24.85 17.37 11.35
C SER A 41 -24.18 18.02 10.13
N ASN A 42 -24.97 18.69 9.27
CA ASN A 42 -24.55 19.32 8.01
C ASN A 42 -23.76 18.41 7.06
N ILE A 43 -23.83 17.09 7.26
CA ILE A 43 -23.18 16.09 6.40
C ILE A 43 -24.25 15.30 5.66
N ASN A 44 -24.02 15.12 4.37
CA ASN A 44 -24.70 14.12 3.56
C ASN A 44 -23.69 13.05 3.20
N PHE A 45 -23.77 11.88 3.84
CA PHE A 45 -22.77 10.82 3.69
C PHE A 45 -22.70 10.28 2.26
N GLU A 46 -23.83 10.15 1.57
CA GLU A 46 -23.85 9.68 0.19
C GLU A 46 -23.11 10.65 -0.74
N LYS A 47 -23.39 11.95 -0.62
CA LYS A 47 -22.68 13.00 -1.37
C LYS A 47 -21.20 13.06 -1.00
N PHE A 48 -20.88 12.95 0.29
CA PHE A 48 -19.51 12.91 0.77
C PHE A 48 -18.74 11.74 0.15
N PHE A 49 -19.27 10.53 0.22
CA PHE A 49 -18.63 9.36 -0.37
C PHE A 49 -18.58 9.44 -1.90
N LYS A 50 -19.61 9.96 -2.57
CA LYS A 50 -19.57 10.22 -4.03
C LYS A 50 -18.44 11.17 -4.42
N GLN A 51 -18.15 12.20 -3.61
CA GLN A 51 -17.04 13.11 -3.84
C GLN A 51 -15.68 12.45 -3.53
N ILE A 52 -15.58 11.73 -2.41
CA ILE A 52 -14.35 11.04 -2.03
C ILE A 52 -14.00 9.95 -3.05
N PHE A 53 -14.97 9.23 -3.57
CA PHE A 53 -14.78 8.17 -4.56
C PHE A 53 -15.00 8.65 -6.01
N ALA A 54 -15.04 9.97 -6.22
CA ALA A 54 -15.04 10.55 -7.55
C ALA A 54 -13.81 10.05 -8.32
N ASN A 55 -14.00 9.71 -9.60
CA ASN A 55 -12.99 9.12 -10.49
C ASN A 55 -12.55 7.70 -10.09
N SER A 56 -13.31 7.01 -9.25
CA SER A 56 -13.18 5.57 -9.05
C SER A 56 -14.39 4.84 -9.64
N ASP A 57 -14.23 3.57 -9.94
CA ASP A 57 -15.30 2.73 -10.44
C ASP A 57 -16.24 2.26 -9.32
N ILE A 58 -16.13 2.78 -8.10
CA ILE A 58 -16.96 2.35 -6.97
C ILE A 58 -18.32 3.06 -7.03
N PRO A 59 -19.42 2.32 -7.28
CA PRO A 59 -20.75 2.92 -7.21
C PRO A 59 -21.11 3.21 -5.75
N ILE A 60 -21.46 4.46 -5.47
CA ILE A 60 -21.92 4.90 -4.15
C ILE A 60 -23.42 5.18 -4.20
N SER A 61 -24.19 4.52 -3.33
CA SER A 61 -25.61 4.74 -3.09
C SER A 61 -25.93 4.68 -1.60
N ALA A 62 -27.20 4.89 -1.25
CA ALA A 62 -27.73 4.77 0.10
C ALA A 62 -27.55 3.36 0.70
N GLU A 63 -27.52 2.33 -0.15
CA GLU A 63 -27.38 0.91 0.21
C GLU A 63 -25.92 0.45 0.30
N THR A 64 -24.96 1.27 -0.15
CA THR A 64 -23.55 0.93 -0.07
C THR A 64 -23.16 0.64 1.38
N GLU A 65 -22.66 -0.56 1.63
CA GLU A 65 -22.13 -0.94 2.94
C GLU A 65 -20.73 -0.35 3.13
N VAL A 66 -20.50 0.25 4.29
CA VAL A 66 -19.20 0.77 4.70
C VAL A 66 -18.85 0.26 6.10
N LEU A 67 -17.56 0.14 6.36
CA LEU A 67 -17.00 -0.23 7.66
C LEU A 67 -16.32 1.00 8.25
N LEU A 68 -16.88 1.58 9.32
CA LEU A 68 -16.32 2.79 9.95
C LEU A 68 -16.40 2.76 11.48
N PRO A 69 -15.45 3.42 12.18
CA PRO A 69 -15.55 3.68 13.61
C PRO A 69 -16.61 4.77 13.86
N PHE A 70 -17.87 4.35 13.97
CA PHE A 70 -19.02 5.27 13.97
C PHE A 70 -18.97 6.30 15.10
N ASP A 71 -18.59 5.89 16.32
CA ASP A 71 -18.54 6.78 17.48
C ASP A 71 -17.44 7.84 17.32
N THR A 72 -16.29 7.45 16.74
CA THR A 72 -15.21 8.39 16.41
C THR A 72 -15.67 9.40 15.36
N VAL A 73 -16.41 8.96 14.32
CA VAL A 73 -16.96 9.86 13.29
C VAL A 73 -17.97 10.84 13.89
N LEU A 74 -18.88 10.39 14.75
CA LEU A 74 -19.83 11.26 15.44
C LEU A 74 -19.12 12.30 16.31
N ALA A 75 -18.07 11.92 17.04
CA ALA A 75 -17.31 12.85 17.86
C ALA A 75 -16.62 13.94 17.02
N VAL A 76 -16.08 13.59 15.84
CA VAL A 76 -15.54 14.55 14.88
C VAL A 76 -16.64 15.50 14.39
N LEU A 77 -17.78 14.97 13.94
CA LEU A 77 -18.91 15.78 13.46
C LEU A 77 -19.43 16.72 14.56
N TYR A 78 -19.49 16.24 15.80
CA TYR A 78 -19.94 17.06 16.93
C TYR A 78 -19.00 18.24 17.15
N HIS A 79 -17.68 18.03 17.10
CA HIS A 79 -16.72 19.12 17.22
C HIS A 79 -16.72 20.06 16.01
N LEU A 80 -17.03 19.57 14.81
CA LEU A 80 -17.26 20.42 13.63
C LEU A 80 -18.48 21.32 13.80
N ALA A 81 -19.59 20.77 14.32
CA ALA A 81 -20.84 21.51 14.50
C ALA A 81 -20.80 22.51 15.68
N THR A 82 -20.05 22.21 16.74
CA THR A 82 -20.02 23.02 17.97
C THR A 82 -18.83 23.98 18.06
N SER A 83 -17.89 23.93 17.12
CA SER A 83 -16.74 24.84 17.11
C SER A 83 -17.02 26.07 16.25
N ASP A 84 -16.26 27.14 16.51
CA ASP A 84 -16.23 28.33 15.68
C ASP A 84 -15.90 27.97 14.22
N GLN A 85 -16.75 28.35 13.28
CA GLN A 85 -16.63 27.95 11.88
C GLN A 85 -15.38 28.54 11.21
N ARG A 86 -14.92 29.72 11.65
CA ARG A 86 -13.64 30.29 11.20
C ARG A 86 -12.47 29.46 11.69
N ALA A 87 -12.50 28.97 12.93
CA ALA A 87 -11.49 28.08 13.47
C ALA A 87 -11.44 26.72 12.74
N VAL A 88 -12.59 26.16 12.37
CA VAL A 88 -12.68 24.94 11.54
C VAL A 88 -12.10 25.19 10.16
N SER A 89 -12.55 26.25 9.48
CA SER A 89 -12.06 26.62 8.15
C SER A 89 -10.55 26.85 8.13
N ASN A 90 -10.01 27.60 9.11
CA ASN A 90 -8.57 27.82 9.23
C ASN A 90 -7.81 26.52 9.46
N ALA A 91 -8.34 25.59 10.27
CA ALA A 91 -7.68 24.31 10.52
C ALA A 91 -7.60 23.44 9.25
N LEU A 92 -8.70 23.33 8.51
CA LEU A 92 -8.75 22.56 7.25
C LEU A 92 -7.86 23.17 6.17
N ASN A 93 -7.91 24.49 5.99
CA ASN A 93 -7.07 25.19 5.02
C ASN A 93 -5.58 25.12 5.39
N PHE A 94 -5.26 25.22 6.69
CA PHE A 94 -3.89 25.06 7.15
C PHE A 94 -3.37 23.65 6.88
N GLN A 95 -4.15 22.60 7.19
CA GLN A 95 -3.76 21.22 6.91
C GLN A 95 -3.54 20.99 5.40
N TYR A 96 -4.42 21.51 4.55
CA TYR A 96 -4.25 21.44 3.11
C TYR A 96 -3.01 22.19 2.63
N ALA A 97 -2.79 23.42 3.11
CA ALA A 97 -1.61 24.21 2.77
C ALA A 97 -0.32 23.50 3.21
N SER A 98 -0.28 22.94 4.43
CA SER A 98 0.87 22.20 4.96
C SER A 98 1.26 21.00 4.09
N LEU A 99 0.28 20.30 3.51
CA LEU A 99 0.54 19.19 2.57
C LEU A 99 1.18 19.67 1.27
N LEU A 100 0.91 20.91 0.84
CA LEU A 100 1.44 21.49 -0.40
C LEU A 100 2.77 22.22 -0.20
N LEU A 101 3.19 22.51 1.04
CA LEU A 101 4.44 23.24 1.30
C LEU A 101 5.64 22.53 0.66
N GLN A 102 5.72 21.20 0.82
CA GLN A 102 6.80 20.38 0.25
C GLN A 102 6.80 20.33 -1.28
N GLU A 103 5.68 20.67 -1.91
CA GLU A 103 5.50 20.64 -3.36
C GLU A 103 5.73 22.00 -4.02
N SER A 104 6.02 23.02 -3.21
CA SER A 104 6.03 24.41 -3.62
C SER A 104 7.45 24.94 -3.77
N THR A 105 7.70 26.18 -3.33
CA THR A 105 9.03 26.80 -3.41
C THR A 105 9.87 26.45 -2.18
N THR A 106 11.19 26.56 -2.30
CA THR A 106 12.11 26.35 -1.16
C THR A 106 11.76 27.24 0.03
N LEU A 107 11.34 28.48 -0.22
CA LEU A 107 10.90 29.42 0.83
C LEU A 107 9.72 28.89 1.66
N LEU A 108 8.78 28.19 1.02
CA LEU A 108 7.61 27.62 1.68
C LEU A 108 7.92 26.26 2.32
N ASP A 109 8.85 25.50 1.75
CA ASP A 109 9.36 24.27 2.37
C ASP A 109 10.14 24.57 3.66
N ASP A 110 10.90 25.68 3.71
CA ASP A 110 11.56 26.15 4.93
C ASP A 110 10.54 26.41 6.06
N LEU A 111 9.32 26.85 5.76
CA LEU A 111 8.26 27.02 6.76
C LEU A 111 7.73 25.69 7.32
N ASN A 112 7.97 24.58 6.63
CA ASN A 112 7.63 23.24 7.08
C ASN A 112 8.68 22.67 8.07
N THR A 113 9.86 23.30 8.16
CA THR A 113 10.96 22.90 9.08
C THR A 113 10.73 23.27 10.55
N PHE A 114 9.47 23.30 11.01
CA PHE A 114 9.15 23.26 12.45
C PHE A 114 9.80 22.05 13.17
N LYS A 115 10.33 21.07 12.43
CA LYS A 115 11.40 20.16 12.87
C LYS A 115 12.78 20.81 12.67
N CYS A 116 13.22 21.65 13.60
CA CYS A 116 14.52 22.34 13.55
C CYS A 116 15.74 21.41 13.74
N THR A 117 15.69 20.14 13.33
CA THR A 117 16.70 19.12 13.68
C THR A 117 17.12 18.19 12.55
N GLU A 118 16.47 18.22 11.38
CA GLU A 118 16.85 17.36 10.25
C GLU A 118 17.01 18.23 8.99
N GLU A 119 18.23 18.29 8.45
CA GLU A 119 18.42 18.82 7.10
C GLU A 119 17.57 17.97 6.15
N PRO A 120 16.66 18.57 5.35
CA PRO A 120 15.97 17.82 4.31
C PRO A 120 17.05 17.18 3.42
N GLY A 121 16.97 15.87 3.24
CA GLY A 121 17.96 15.12 2.46
C GLY A 121 18.15 15.72 1.05
N ALA A 122 19.23 15.33 0.35
CA ALA A 122 19.53 15.88 -0.96
C ALA A 122 18.30 15.84 -1.89
N ARG A 123 17.99 16.96 -2.57
CA ARG A 123 16.78 17.11 -3.40
C ARG A 123 16.60 15.96 -4.39
N GLU A 124 17.70 15.50 -4.99
CA GLU A 124 17.71 14.35 -5.89
C GLU A 124 17.17 13.08 -5.22
N GLN A 125 17.56 12.82 -3.98
CA GLN A 125 17.10 11.65 -3.22
C GLN A 125 15.60 11.76 -2.91
N ILE A 126 15.12 12.94 -2.51
CA ILE A 126 13.68 13.17 -2.28
C ILE A 126 12.88 12.93 -3.56
N CYS A 127 13.33 13.50 -4.68
CA CYS A 127 12.69 13.30 -5.98
C CYS A 127 12.74 11.84 -6.42
N LEU A 128 13.86 11.14 -6.21
CA LEU A 128 14.01 9.72 -6.54
C LEU A 128 13.03 8.85 -5.75
N GLU A 129 12.93 9.02 -4.43
CA GLU A 129 12.02 8.21 -3.60
C GLU A 129 10.55 8.44 -3.99
N ARG A 130 10.14 9.69 -4.22
CA ARG A 130 8.78 9.98 -4.72
C ARG A 130 8.51 9.38 -6.09
N THR A 131 9.50 9.43 -6.98
CA THR A 131 9.37 8.83 -8.31
C THR A 131 9.27 7.30 -8.21
N LYS A 132 9.98 6.65 -7.28
CA LYS A 132 9.83 5.21 -7.01
C LYS A 132 8.44 4.87 -6.45
N GLU A 133 7.89 5.70 -5.58
CA GLU A 133 6.56 5.49 -4.98
C GLU A 133 5.42 5.58 -6.01
N ILE A 134 5.56 6.46 -7.01
CA ILE A 134 4.52 6.72 -8.00
C ILE A 134 4.75 5.88 -9.25
N PHE A 135 5.98 5.83 -9.76
CA PHE A 135 6.37 5.23 -11.03
C PHE A 135 7.20 3.95 -10.84
N GLY A 136 6.98 3.24 -9.73
CA GLY A 136 7.77 2.09 -9.33
C GLY A 136 7.91 1.02 -10.42
N TYR A 137 6.83 0.72 -11.15
CA TYR A 137 6.89 -0.25 -12.25
C TYR A 137 7.70 0.25 -13.45
N SER A 138 7.67 1.55 -13.76
CA SER A 138 8.41 2.12 -14.90
C SER A 138 9.91 2.15 -14.62
N LEU A 139 10.29 2.72 -13.47
CA LEU A 139 11.68 2.72 -13.02
C LEU A 139 12.18 1.31 -12.75
N GLY A 140 11.34 0.47 -12.14
CA GLY A 140 11.65 -0.92 -11.85
C GLY A 140 11.93 -1.73 -13.11
N LYS A 141 11.06 -1.65 -14.12
CA LYS A 141 11.27 -2.37 -15.40
C LYS A 141 12.55 -1.93 -16.10
N THR A 142 12.88 -0.64 -16.01
CA THR A 142 14.16 -0.11 -16.52
C THR A 142 15.34 -0.69 -15.74
N PHE A 143 15.28 -0.70 -14.41
CA PHE A 143 16.30 -1.30 -13.55
C PHE A 143 16.52 -2.78 -13.89
N LEU A 144 15.45 -3.58 -13.96
CA LEU A 144 15.52 -5.00 -14.29
C LEU A 144 16.21 -5.21 -15.65
N LYS A 145 15.83 -4.44 -16.67
CA LYS A 145 16.42 -4.52 -18.01
C LYS A 145 17.91 -4.18 -18.05
N VAL A 146 18.35 -3.21 -17.25
CA VAL A 146 19.74 -2.73 -17.25
C VAL A 146 20.65 -3.64 -16.44
N TYR A 147 20.19 -4.10 -15.28
CA TYR A 147 21.06 -4.75 -14.29
C TYR A 147 20.87 -6.26 -14.16
N LEU A 148 19.81 -6.84 -14.70
CA LEU A 148 19.52 -8.26 -14.55
C LEU A 148 19.29 -8.97 -15.89
N ASP A 149 19.83 -10.17 -15.99
CA ASP A 149 19.47 -11.13 -17.02
C ASP A 149 18.36 -12.06 -16.50
N GLU A 150 17.13 -11.55 -16.47
CA GLU A 150 15.97 -12.23 -15.88
C GLU A 150 15.75 -13.65 -16.44
N PRO A 151 15.86 -13.92 -17.76
CA PRO A 151 15.75 -15.28 -18.30
C PRO A 151 16.76 -16.28 -17.73
N THR A 152 17.97 -15.83 -17.40
CA THR A 152 19.01 -16.67 -16.79
C THR A 152 18.82 -16.81 -15.28
N ILE A 153 18.46 -15.73 -14.59
CA ILE A 153 18.37 -15.68 -13.13
C ILE A 153 17.11 -16.43 -12.62
N THR A 154 15.97 -16.25 -13.28
CA THR A 154 14.67 -16.75 -12.80
C THR A 154 14.64 -18.27 -12.59
N PRO A 155 15.16 -19.10 -13.51
CA PRO A 155 15.23 -20.55 -13.30
C PRO A 155 16.11 -20.95 -12.11
N ILE A 156 17.23 -20.25 -11.90
CA ILE A 156 18.16 -20.53 -10.79
C ILE A 156 17.49 -20.24 -9.44
N VAL A 157 16.85 -19.07 -9.32
CA VAL A 157 16.12 -18.68 -8.11
C VAL A 157 14.94 -19.61 -7.84
N SER A 158 14.21 -20.01 -8.90
CA SER A 158 13.09 -20.96 -8.79
C SER A 158 13.55 -22.34 -8.31
N ASP A 159 14.67 -22.84 -8.82
CA ASP A 159 15.24 -24.12 -8.39
C ASP A 159 15.73 -24.06 -6.93
N LEU A 160 16.38 -22.96 -6.55
CA LEU A 160 16.79 -22.74 -5.15
C LEU A 160 15.57 -22.74 -4.22
N MET A 161 14.52 -22.00 -4.56
CA MET A 161 13.27 -21.97 -3.79
C MET A 161 12.68 -23.36 -3.59
N LYS A 162 12.59 -24.17 -4.65
CA LYS A 162 12.10 -25.56 -4.58
C LYS A 162 12.94 -26.43 -3.64
N LYS A 163 14.27 -26.26 -3.65
CA LYS A 163 15.18 -27.00 -2.75
C LYS A 163 14.98 -26.58 -1.30
N ILE A 164 14.80 -25.28 -1.03
CA ILE A 164 14.51 -24.77 0.32
C ILE A 164 13.14 -25.26 0.81
N GLN A 165 12.09 -25.21 -0.02
CA GLN A 165 10.76 -25.77 0.29
C GLN A 165 10.85 -27.25 0.68
N LYS A 166 11.58 -28.06 -0.11
CA LYS A 166 11.81 -29.47 0.20
C LYS A 166 12.55 -29.67 1.54
N GLY A 167 13.55 -28.84 1.82
CA GLY A 167 14.24 -28.82 3.10
C GLY A 167 13.28 -28.56 4.28
N TYR A 168 12.44 -27.54 4.15
CA TYR A 168 11.39 -27.21 5.13
C TYR A 168 10.41 -28.37 5.36
N ILE A 169 9.93 -29.00 4.29
CA ILE A 169 9.02 -30.15 4.38
C ILE A 169 9.69 -31.30 5.16
N ASN A 170 10.95 -31.61 4.86
CA ASN A 170 11.70 -32.66 5.57
C ASN A 170 11.81 -32.35 7.08
N VAL A 171 12.10 -31.10 7.42
CA VAL A 171 12.19 -30.64 8.81
C VAL A 171 10.84 -30.74 9.51
N VAL A 172 9.75 -30.26 8.88
CA VAL A 172 8.38 -30.34 9.41
C VAL A 172 7.96 -31.79 9.67
N LEU A 173 8.22 -32.69 8.72
CA LEU A 173 7.87 -34.10 8.85
C LEU A 173 8.67 -34.80 9.96
N GLY A 174 9.91 -34.35 10.20
CA GLY A 174 10.81 -34.91 11.23
C GLY A 174 10.54 -34.48 12.67
N TYR A 175 9.68 -33.49 12.93
CA TYR A 175 9.40 -33.04 14.30
C TYR A 175 8.41 -33.93 15.05
N ASP A 176 8.77 -34.44 16.23
CA ASP A 176 7.91 -35.36 16.98
C ASP A 176 6.76 -34.68 17.74
N TRP A 177 6.85 -33.37 17.98
CA TRP A 177 5.86 -32.62 18.77
C TRP A 177 4.56 -32.32 18.02
N MET A 178 4.54 -32.48 16.68
CA MET A 178 3.37 -32.23 15.84
C MET A 178 2.63 -33.52 15.49
N ALA A 179 1.30 -33.47 15.56
CA ALA A 179 0.45 -34.54 15.05
C ALA A 179 0.59 -34.70 13.52
N ASN A 180 0.37 -35.91 13.00
CA ASN A 180 0.47 -36.22 11.57
C ASN A 180 -0.48 -35.38 10.71
N SER A 181 -1.66 -35.03 11.21
CA SER A 181 -2.61 -34.16 10.50
C SER A 181 -2.06 -32.73 10.33
N THR A 182 -1.45 -32.17 11.38
CA THR A 182 -0.78 -30.87 11.33
C THR A 182 0.38 -30.90 10.35
N LYS A 183 1.21 -31.95 10.38
CA LYS A 183 2.32 -32.14 9.44
C LYS A 183 1.85 -32.17 7.98
N ALA A 184 0.77 -32.91 7.70
CA ALA A 184 0.19 -32.98 6.36
C ALA A 184 -0.30 -31.60 5.89
N TYR A 185 -1.02 -30.88 6.74
CA TYR A 185 -1.48 -29.52 6.44
C TYR A 185 -0.31 -28.56 6.15
N LEU A 186 0.75 -28.60 6.96
CA LEU A 186 1.92 -27.74 6.77
C LEU A 186 2.67 -28.08 5.48
N LYS A 187 2.79 -29.37 5.16
CA LYS A 187 3.35 -29.83 3.88
C LYS A 187 2.57 -29.25 2.71
N ASP A 188 1.25 -29.41 2.69
CA ASP A 188 0.38 -28.88 1.62
C ASP A 188 0.49 -27.35 1.52
N LYS A 189 0.60 -26.64 2.65
CA LYS A 189 0.83 -25.20 2.70
C LYS A 189 2.17 -24.80 2.07
N ILE A 190 3.24 -25.54 2.31
CA ILE A 190 4.56 -25.27 1.73
C ILE A 190 4.55 -25.56 0.22
N GLU A 191 3.94 -26.69 -0.19
CA GLU A 191 3.87 -27.11 -1.59
C GLU A 191 3.00 -26.16 -2.45
N SER A 192 1.95 -25.59 -1.86
CA SER A 192 1.07 -24.61 -2.55
C SER A 192 1.62 -23.18 -2.57
N MET A 193 2.76 -22.91 -1.93
CA MET A 193 3.32 -21.56 -1.85
C MET A 193 3.81 -21.09 -3.23
N ARG A 194 3.24 -20.00 -3.74
CA ARG A 194 3.67 -19.38 -5.01
C ARG A 194 4.84 -18.43 -4.77
N THR A 195 5.80 -18.43 -5.69
CA THR A 195 6.96 -17.53 -5.64
C THR A 195 6.99 -16.64 -6.87
N PHE A 196 7.05 -15.34 -6.65
CA PHE A 196 7.15 -14.33 -7.68
C PHE A 196 8.55 -13.74 -7.70
N ILE A 197 9.20 -13.77 -8.86
CA ILE A 197 10.58 -13.36 -9.03
C ILE A 197 10.58 -12.12 -9.93
N THR A 198 11.27 -11.07 -9.48
CA THR A 198 11.50 -9.75 -10.12
C THR A 198 10.27 -8.91 -10.42
N GLN A 199 9.32 -9.42 -11.20
CA GLN A 199 8.17 -8.69 -11.73
C GLN A 199 6.94 -9.60 -11.96
N PRO A 200 5.71 -9.05 -11.99
CA PRO A 200 4.51 -9.81 -12.34
C PRO A 200 4.49 -10.18 -13.82
N ASP A 201 3.78 -11.26 -14.16
CA ASP A 201 3.71 -11.79 -15.53
C ASP A 201 3.07 -10.80 -16.51
N TRP A 202 2.00 -10.11 -16.10
CA TRP A 202 1.34 -9.11 -16.95
C TRP A 202 2.29 -8.00 -17.40
N LEU A 203 3.32 -7.68 -16.60
CA LEU A 203 4.29 -6.63 -16.95
C LEU A 203 5.27 -7.07 -18.05
N ARG A 204 5.38 -8.38 -18.33
CA ARG A 204 6.18 -8.93 -19.42
C ARG A 204 5.48 -8.78 -20.78
N GLU A 205 4.18 -8.55 -20.79
CA GLU A 205 3.41 -8.38 -22.01
C GLU A 205 3.77 -7.09 -22.76
N LYS A 206 3.57 -7.11 -24.08
CA LYS A 206 3.80 -5.96 -24.94
C LYS A 206 2.82 -4.84 -24.58
N ASN A 207 3.31 -3.61 -24.48
CA ASN A 207 2.55 -2.41 -24.12
C ASN A 207 1.92 -2.40 -22.71
N ALA A 208 2.24 -3.37 -21.86
CA ALA A 208 1.63 -3.47 -20.53
C ALA A 208 1.94 -2.27 -19.63
N LEU A 209 3.15 -1.71 -19.75
CA LEU A 209 3.56 -0.56 -18.96
C LEU A 209 2.80 0.69 -19.41
N GLU A 210 2.69 0.89 -20.72
CA GLU A 210 1.98 1.99 -21.34
C GLU A 210 0.49 1.96 -20.98
N ASN A 211 -0.15 0.79 -21.11
CA ASN A 211 -1.55 0.60 -20.71
C ASN A 211 -1.75 0.86 -19.21
N PHE A 212 -0.79 0.47 -18.36
CA PHE A 212 -0.89 0.70 -16.91
C PHE A 212 -0.96 2.20 -16.56
N TYR A 213 -0.20 3.04 -17.27
CA TYR A 213 -0.13 4.49 -17.05
C TYR A 213 -1.02 5.31 -18.01
N GLU A 214 -1.89 4.69 -18.82
CA GLU A 214 -2.61 5.38 -19.91
C GLU A 214 -3.52 6.53 -19.42
N GLU A 215 -4.12 6.38 -18.24
CA GLU A 215 -5.02 7.38 -17.63
C GLU A 215 -4.26 8.52 -16.93
N LEU A 216 -2.93 8.45 -16.84
CA LEU A 216 -2.14 9.44 -16.14
C LEU A 216 -1.93 10.68 -17.03
N ASN A 217 -2.53 11.80 -16.61
CA ASN A 217 -2.33 13.09 -17.26
C ASN A 217 -1.26 13.91 -16.53
N ALA A 218 0.02 13.67 -16.83
CA ALA A 218 1.15 14.44 -16.30
C ALA A 218 2.05 14.92 -17.45
N SER A 219 2.62 16.12 -17.30
CA SER A 219 3.53 16.69 -18.30
C SER A 219 4.98 16.30 -18.01
N ALA A 220 5.69 15.83 -19.03
CA ALA A 220 7.14 15.67 -18.99
C ALA A 220 7.91 16.96 -19.38
N ASP A 221 7.19 18.03 -19.72
CA ASP A 221 7.78 19.31 -20.07
C ASP A 221 8.42 19.98 -18.84
N LYS A 222 9.65 20.45 -18.99
CA LYS A 222 10.40 21.16 -17.95
C LYS A 222 9.76 22.48 -17.57
N GLU A 223 9.02 23.10 -18.49
CA GLU A 223 8.29 24.35 -18.25
C GLU A 223 6.94 24.12 -17.54
N SER A 224 6.53 22.86 -17.34
CA SER A 224 5.29 22.56 -16.62
C SER A 224 5.40 22.83 -15.12
N PRO A 225 4.39 23.44 -14.48
CA PRO A 225 4.41 23.65 -13.04
C PRO A 225 4.40 22.31 -12.28
N TYR A 226 5.47 22.02 -11.53
CA TYR A 226 5.56 20.81 -10.69
C TYR A 226 4.36 20.60 -9.76
N PRO A 227 3.80 21.63 -9.08
CA PRO A 227 2.60 21.44 -8.26
C PRO A 227 1.40 20.90 -9.03
N LEU A 228 1.24 21.27 -10.31
CA LEU A 228 0.14 20.77 -11.13
C LEU A 228 0.34 19.29 -11.45
N ASN A 229 1.56 18.89 -11.83
CA ASN A 229 1.92 17.49 -12.01
C ASN A 229 1.70 16.68 -10.72
N PHE A 230 2.12 17.21 -9.57
CA PHE A 230 1.88 16.58 -8.28
C PHE A 230 0.38 16.32 -8.05
N MET A 231 -0.48 17.31 -8.28
CA MET A 231 -1.93 17.16 -8.11
C MET A 231 -2.51 16.11 -9.05
N ASN A 232 -2.17 16.15 -10.34
CA ASN A 232 -2.69 15.20 -11.33
C ASN A 232 -2.24 13.76 -11.02
N VAL A 233 -0.96 13.58 -10.68
CA VAL A 233 -0.39 12.30 -10.30
C VAL A 233 -1.06 11.74 -9.04
N ASN A 234 -1.26 12.58 -8.01
CA ASN A 234 -1.94 12.15 -6.78
C ASN A 234 -3.39 11.76 -7.05
N GLN A 235 -4.11 12.51 -7.88
CA GLN A 235 -5.48 12.16 -8.26
C GLN A 235 -5.54 10.80 -8.97
N TRP A 236 -4.68 10.58 -9.97
CA TRP A 236 -4.57 9.30 -10.67
C TRP A 236 -4.21 8.16 -9.70
N TYR A 237 -3.23 8.36 -8.83
CA TYR A 237 -2.78 7.38 -7.85
C TYR A 237 -3.91 7.01 -6.87
N LEU A 238 -4.65 8.00 -6.35
CA LEU A 238 -5.79 7.77 -5.46
C LEU A 238 -6.94 7.04 -6.17
N ALA A 239 -7.23 7.36 -7.42
CA ALA A 239 -8.22 6.66 -8.24
C ALA A 239 -7.86 5.18 -8.40
N LYS A 240 -6.62 4.88 -8.83
CA LYS A 240 -6.12 3.49 -8.94
C LYS A 240 -6.20 2.76 -7.59
N LYS A 241 -5.76 3.38 -6.50
CA LYS A 241 -5.82 2.81 -5.14
C LYS A 241 -7.25 2.48 -4.71
N ARG A 242 -8.23 3.31 -5.07
CA ARG A 242 -9.65 3.07 -4.76
C ARG A 242 -10.25 1.97 -5.63
N ASN A 243 -9.98 1.98 -6.94
CA ASN A 243 -10.39 0.91 -7.85
C ASN A 243 -9.85 -0.45 -7.39
N TRP A 244 -8.62 -0.45 -6.87
CA TRP A 244 -8.04 -1.63 -6.24
C TRP A 244 -8.85 -2.12 -5.02
N GLN A 245 -9.29 -1.22 -4.12
CA GLN A 245 -10.15 -1.62 -3.00
C GLN A 245 -11.46 -2.25 -3.48
N ARG A 246 -12.03 -1.75 -4.59
CA ARG A 246 -13.20 -2.37 -5.22
C ARG A 246 -12.90 -3.78 -5.67
N PHE A 247 -11.83 -3.96 -6.44
CA PHE A 247 -11.42 -5.27 -6.92
C PHE A 247 -11.24 -6.23 -5.74
N LYS A 248 -10.52 -5.80 -4.69
CA LYS A 248 -10.32 -6.58 -3.47
C LYS A 248 -11.63 -7.01 -2.81
N ALA A 249 -12.65 -6.14 -2.78
CA ALA A 249 -13.96 -6.46 -2.25
C ALA A 249 -14.74 -7.48 -3.10
N THR A 250 -14.41 -7.62 -4.39
CA THR A 250 -15.03 -8.60 -5.30
C THR A 250 -14.31 -9.96 -5.32
N ILE A 251 -13.16 -10.09 -4.64
CA ILE A 251 -12.39 -11.34 -4.62
C ILE A 251 -13.18 -12.41 -3.86
N THR A 252 -13.57 -13.46 -4.59
CA THR A 252 -14.22 -14.65 -4.02
C THR A 252 -13.24 -15.81 -3.79
N SER A 253 -12.07 -15.77 -4.44
CA SER A 253 -10.99 -16.76 -4.28
C SER A 253 -9.64 -16.07 -4.25
N LEU A 254 -8.81 -16.44 -3.27
CA LEU A 254 -7.45 -15.95 -3.11
C LEU A 254 -6.46 -16.56 -4.10
N GLU A 255 -6.85 -17.64 -4.80
CA GLU A 255 -5.99 -18.37 -5.73
C GLU A 255 -5.53 -17.49 -6.91
N ASN A 256 -6.41 -16.60 -7.37
CA ASN A 256 -6.16 -15.66 -8.47
C ASN A 256 -5.53 -14.34 -8.02
N LEU A 257 -5.32 -14.16 -6.71
CA LEU A 257 -4.76 -12.93 -6.17
C LEU A 257 -3.23 -13.02 -6.16
N GLU A 258 -2.55 -12.15 -6.91
CA GLU A 258 -1.10 -12.05 -6.88
C GLU A 258 -0.62 -11.01 -5.87
N ILE A 259 0.53 -11.27 -5.25
CA ILE A 259 1.23 -10.37 -4.33
C ILE A 259 1.46 -8.96 -4.92
N TYR A 260 1.60 -8.85 -6.24
CA TYR A 260 1.73 -7.56 -6.94
C TYR A 260 0.43 -6.79 -7.04
N HIS A 261 -0.73 -7.47 -7.04
CA HIS A 261 -2.01 -6.78 -7.04
C HIS A 261 -2.22 -5.98 -5.74
N MET A 262 -1.63 -6.43 -4.62
CA MET A 262 -1.74 -5.74 -3.34
C MET A 262 -0.91 -4.45 -3.23
N GLN A 263 -0.01 -4.19 -4.19
CA GLN A 263 0.91 -3.05 -4.18
C GLN A 263 0.98 -2.44 -5.59
N TRP A 264 0.07 -1.50 -5.85
CA TRP A 264 -0.21 -0.92 -7.17
C TRP A 264 0.90 -0.03 -7.74
N SER A 265 1.82 0.48 -6.93
CA SER A 265 3.05 1.09 -7.44
C SER A 265 4.21 0.65 -6.56
N ARG A 266 5.10 -0.15 -7.13
CA ARG A 266 6.22 -0.75 -6.41
C ARG A 266 7.48 -0.74 -7.26
N TYR A 267 8.55 -0.21 -6.68
CA TYR A 267 9.85 -0.21 -7.33
C TYR A 267 10.46 -1.61 -7.30
N LEU A 268 10.55 -2.24 -8.47
CA LEU A 268 11.01 -3.63 -8.65
C LEU A 268 12.51 -3.83 -8.36
N GLY A 269 13.28 -2.73 -8.32
CA GLY A 269 14.70 -2.72 -7.94
C GLY A 269 14.95 -2.58 -6.44
N THR A 270 13.92 -2.70 -5.61
CA THR A 270 14.08 -2.68 -4.15
C THR A 270 14.84 -3.94 -3.69
N VAL A 271 15.67 -3.80 -2.64
CA VAL A 271 16.52 -4.86 -2.12
C VAL A 271 15.77 -5.61 -1.01
N GLN A 272 14.74 -6.37 -1.38
CA GLN A 272 13.89 -7.05 -0.41
C GLN A 272 13.27 -8.36 -0.95
N ALA A 273 12.93 -9.24 -0.02
CA ALA A 273 11.96 -10.32 -0.23
C ALA A 273 10.79 -10.14 0.76
N THR A 274 9.62 -10.70 0.43
CA THR A 274 8.45 -10.57 1.29
C THR A 274 7.53 -11.77 1.16
N PHE A 275 7.11 -12.32 2.30
CA PHE A 275 6.01 -13.26 2.39
C PHE A 275 4.68 -12.58 2.76
N LEU A 276 3.62 -12.86 2.01
CA LEU A 276 2.26 -12.47 2.36
C LEU A 276 1.44 -13.67 2.84
N LYS A 277 1.25 -13.74 4.17
CA LYS A 277 0.49 -14.79 4.86
C LYS A 277 -0.92 -14.99 4.29
N SER A 278 -1.61 -13.90 3.98
CA SER A 278 -3.02 -13.94 3.56
C SER A 278 -3.24 -14.70 2.26
N ILE A 279 -2.25 -14.78 1.38
CA ILE A 279 -2.36 -15.44 0.06
C ILE A 279 -1.32 -16.55 -0.14
N ASN A 280 -0.48 -16.81 0.87
CA ASN A 280 0.59 -17.82 0.84
C ASN A 280 1.58 -17.62 -0.33
N GLN A 281 2.11 -16.42 -0.47
CA GLN A 281 3.00 -16.06 -1.58
C GLN A 281 4.28 -15.40 -1.09
N VAL A 282 5.40 -15.75 -1.73
CA VAL A 282 6.69 -15.10 -1.58
C VAL A 282 6.95 -14.23 -2.81
N ARG A 283 7.48 -13.05 -2.59
CA ARG A 283 8.03 -12.20 -3.65
C ARG A 283 9.50 -11.94 -3.40
N VAL A 284 10.28 -12.04 -4.47
CA VAL A 284 11.71 -11.75 -4.51
C VAL A 284 11.93 -10.62 -5.51
N GLU A 285 12.43 -9.49 -5.05
CA GLU A 285 12.62 -8.32 -5.89
C GLU A 285 13.97 -8.35 -6.62
N GLY A 286 14.04 -7.64 -7.74
CA GLY A 286 15.26 -7.63 -8.56
C GLY A 286 16.47 -7.04 -7.84
N GLY A 287 16.26 -6.05 -6.97
CA GLY A 287 17.34 -5.45 -6.19
C GLY A 287 18.00 -6.42 -5.20
N LEU A 288 17.31 -7.50 -4.81
CA LEU A 288 17.90 -8.54 -3.96
C LEU A 288 18.79 -9.52 -4.74
N LEU A 289 18.60 -9.63 -6.06
CA LEU A 289 19.26 -10.62 -6.92
C LEU A 289 20.65 -10.16 -7.38
N GLN A 290 21.47 -9.74 -6.41
CA GLN A 290 22.83 -9.27 -6.60
C GLN A 290 23.75 -9.70 -5.45
N SER A 291 25.05 -9.53 -5.62
CA SER A 291 26.05 -9.83 -4.59
C SER A 291 25.81 -8.98 -3.33
N PRO A 292 26.01 -9.53 -2.11
CA PRO A 292 26.46 -10.89 -1.81
C PRO A 292 25.33 -11.92 -1.72
N ALA A 293 24.06 -11.50 -1.83
CA ALA A 293 22.92 -12.39 -1.67
C ALA A 293 22.85 -13.44 -2.81
N PHE A 294 23.06 -13.01 -4.05
CA PHE A 294 22.94 -13.88 -5.21
C PHE A 294 23.98 -13.55 -6.29
N VAL A 295 24.59 -14.59 -6.85
CA VAL A 295 25.48 -14.50 -8.02
C VAL A 295 25.18 -15.67 -8.95
N ALA A 296 24.70 -15.38 -10.17
CA ALA A 296 24.22 -16.39 -11.12
C ALA A 296 25.24 -17.50 -11.44
N ASN A 297 26.52 -17.13 -11.59
CA ASN A 297 27.60 -18.05 -11.96
C ASN A 297 28.42 -18.55 -10.76
N SER A 298 27.89 -18.43 -9.54
CA SER A 298 28.60 -18.89 -8.34
C SER A 298 28.32 -20.36 -8.01
N PRO A 299 29.26 -21.08 -7.36
CA PRO A 299 28.99 -22.34 -6.69
C PRO A 299 27.71 -22.32 -5.87
N GLY A 300 26.88 -23.37 -6.01
CA GLY A 300 25.55 -23.41 -5.42
C GLY A 300 25.52 -23.13 -3.91
N PHE A 301 26.53 -23.56 -3.15
CA PHE A 301 26.60 -23.33 -1.70
C PHE A 301 26.61 -21.84 -1.32
N MET A 302 27.14 -20.96 -2.17
CA MET A 302 27.13 -19.51 -1.91
C MET A 302 25.72 -18.95 -2.06
N ASN A 303 25.01 -19.30 -3.13
CA ASN A 303 23.61 -18.91 -3.31
C ASN A 303 22.70 -19.55 -2.25
N PHE A 304 23.01 -20.76 -1.78
CA PHE A 304 22.31 -21.37 -0.64
C PHE A 304 22.52 -20.60 0.66
N GLY A 305 23.75 -20.18 0.96
CA GLY A 305 24.06 -19.41 2.17
C GLY A 305 23.56 -17.96 2.12
N GLY A 306 23.58 -17.33 0.94
CA GLY A 306 23.07 -15.98 0.71
C GLY A 306 21.56 -15.98 0.53
N LEU A 307 21.10 -16.00 -0.73
CA LEU A 307 19.69 -15.94 -1.09
C LEU A 307 18.88 -17.06 -0.44
N GLY A 308 19.43 -18.28 -0.32
CA GLY A 308 18.74 -19.41 0.29
C GLY A 308 18.36 -19.16 1.75
N THR A 309 19.19 -18.46 2.52
CA THR A 309 18.86 -18.01 3.89
C THR A 309 17.69 -17.03 3.88
N VAL A 310 17.68 -16.07 2.95
CA VAL A 310 16.59 -15.10 2.80
C VAL A 310 15.28 -15.79 2.41
N LEU A 311 15.31 -16.67 1.39
CA LEU A 311 14.13 -17.45 1.00
C LEU A 311 13.64 -18.33 2.15
N GLY A 312 14.56 -18.93 2.90
CA GLY A 312 14.24 -19.71 4.08
C GLY A 312 13.57 -18.87 5.17
N HIS A 313 14.03 -17.63 5.39
CA HIS A 313 13.40 -16.67 6.30
C HIS A 313 11.95 -16.36 5.89
N GLU A 314 11.72 -16.05 4.61
CA GLU A 314 10.37 -15.73 4.10
C GLU A 314 9.41 -16.91 4.21
N ILE A 315 9.86 -18.15 3.94
CA ILE A 315 9.04 -19.35 4.18
C ILE A 315 8.73 -19.50 5.68
N GLY A 316 9.69 -19.15 6.54
CA GLY A 316 9.54 -19.19 7.99
C GLY A 316 8.38 -18.33 8.51
N HIS A 317 8.12 -17.17 7.88
CA HIS A 317 6.95 -16.34 8.18
C HIS A 317 5.61 -17.06 7.94
N SER A 318 5.59 -18.16 7.20
CA SER A 318 4.40 -19.01 7.07
C SER A 318 3.99 -19.69 8.39
N PHE A 319 4.87 -19.72 9.39
CA PHE A 319 4.67 -20.47 10.63
C PHE A 319 4.81 -19.64 11.91
N ASP A 320 5.27 -18.39 11.81
CA ASP A 320 5.41 -17.54 12.98
C ASP A 320 4.07 -16.90 13.41
N GLN A 321 4.06 -16.33 14.61
CA GLN A 321 2.88 -15.77 15.26
C GLN A 321 2.44 -14.40 14.72
N GLN A 322 3.14 -13.80 13.73
CA GLN A 322 2.83 -12.42 13.29
C GLN A 322 1.38 -12.21 12.85
#